data_AF-A0A7G1IPC9-F1
#
_entry.id   AF-A0A7G1IPC9-F1
#
_cell.length_a   1.000
_cell.length_b   1.000
_cell.length_c   1.000
_cell.angle_alpha   90.00
_cell.angle_beta   90.00
_cell.angle_gamma   90.00
#
_symmetry.space_group_name_H-M   'P 1'
#
loop_
_entity.id
_entity.type
_entity.pdbx_description
1 polymer ?
#
loop_
_entity_poly.entity_id
_entity_poly.type
_entity_poly.pdbx_seq_one_letter_code
_entity_poly.pdbx_strand_id
1 'polypeptide(L)'
;MVKPERRTRGDILAAAAIVVVVAVVAALIWWTSDARATISRPAATPAPNPTPAREVPSTLKQLWSAPSPASRVPVAVGGTVVTGDGRHVDGRDPATGETLWSYARDTDLCGVTWVYRYAVAVYRDDRGCGQVSTIDGSTGRRGPARSSYADPRVRLSSDGTTVLSAGRTRLELWRSDMVRMLSYGRPMPG
;
A
#
# COMPACT_ATOMS: atom_id res chain seq x y z
N MET A 1 16.84 25.65 32.40
CA MET A 1 16.76 24.40 33.21
C MET A 1 16.01 24.73 34.49
N VAL A 2 14.78 24.24 34.66
CA VAL A 2 14.02 24.49 35.91
C VAL A 2 14.71 23.74 37.04
N LYS A 3 15.00 24.43 38.15
CA LYS A 3 15.62 23.82 39.35
C LYS A 3 14.56 22.92 40.01
N PRO A 4 14.83 21.62 40.23
CA PRO A 4 13.83 20.72 40.81
C PRO A 4 13.50 21.13 42.25
N GLU A 5 12.21 21.21 42.57
CA GLU A 5 11.65 21.63 43.87
C GLU A 5 12.11 20.72 45.03
N ARG A 6 12.27 19.41 44.75
CA ARG A 6 12.94 18.42 45.61
C ARG A 6 13.66 17.40 44.72
N ARG A 7 14.92 17.08 45.05
CA ARG A 7 15.72 16.03 44.40
C ARG A 7 16.02 14.94 45.42
N THR A 8 15.03 14.12 45.77
CA THR A 8 15.27 12.96 46.64
C THR A 8 15.72 11.76 45.83
N ARG A 9 16.40 10.78 46.47
CA ARG A 9 16.82 9.53 45.78
C ARG A 9 15.61 8.75 45.23
N GLY A 10 14.46 8.84 45.91
CA GLY A 10 13.20 8.25 45.47
C GLY A 10 12.70 8.86 44.16
N ASP A 11 12.74 10.19 44.03
CA ASP A 11 12.33 10.88 42.79
C ASP A 11 13.21 10.50 41.59
N ILE A 12 14.53 10.32 41.81
CA ILE A 12 15.45 9.89 40.77
C ILE A 12 15.17 8.45 40.33
N LEU A 13 14.93 7.54 41.28
CA LEU A 13 14.59 6.15 40.97
C LEU A 13 13.24 6.05 40.23
N ALA A 14 12.24 6.81 40.67
CA ALA A 14 10.94 6.86 40.01
C ALA A 14 11.06 7.44 38.59
N ALA A 15 11.78 8.55 38.41
CA ALA A 15 12.02 9.12 37.09
C ALA A 15 12.78 8.16 36.16
N ALA A 16 13.83 7.49 36.68
CA ALA A 16 14.57 6.49 35.92
C ALA A 16 13.67 5.30 35.52
N ALA A 17 12.83 4.81 36.43
CA ALA A 17 11.88 3.74 36.13
C ALA A 17 10.88 4.17 35.03
N ILE A 18 10.34 5.39 35.09
CA ILE A 18 9.45 5.93 34.06
C ILE A 18 10.16 5.98 32.70
N VAL A 19 11.40 6.49 32.66
CA VAL A 19 12.18 6.55 31.40
C VAL A 19 12.39 5.16 30.82
N VAL A 20 12.73 4.17 31.65
CA VAL A 20 12.88 2.77 31.20
C VAL A 20 11.57 2.22 30.65
N VAL A 21 10.45 2.44 31.34
CA VAL A 21 9.12 2.00 30.87
C VAL A 21 8.77 2.64 29.54
N VAL A 22 8.98 3.96 29.39
CA VAL A 22 8.73 4.67 28.13
C VAL A 22 9.61 4.11 27.00
N ALA A 23 10.89 3.86 27.28
CA ALA A 23 11.81 3.29 26.29
C ALA A 23 11.39 1.87 25.85
N VAL A 24 10.98 1.01 26.80
CA VAL A 24 10.49 -0.34 26.51
C VAL A 24 9.20 -0.29 25.69
N VAL A 25 8.24 0.54 26.08
CA VAL A 25 6.97 0.69 25.34
C VAL A 25 7.23 1.21 23.93
N ALA A 26 8.08 2.23 23.77
CA ALA A 26 8.45 2.74 22.46
C ALA A 26 9.15 1.68 21.59
N ALA A 27 10.04 0.86 22.16
CA ALA A 27 10.71 -0.23 21.46
C ALA A 27 9.72 -1.31 21.02
N LEU A 28 8.76 -1.69 21.87
CA LEU A 28 7.71 -2.66 21.53
C LEU A 28 6.81 -2.14 20.40
N ILE A 29 6.35 -0.88 20.49
CA ILE A 29 5.55 -0.23 19.45
C ILE A 29 6.30 -0.24 18.12
N TRP A 30 7.59 0.12 18.12
CA TRP A 30 8.39 0.10 16.90
C TRP A 30 8.55 -1.32 16.35
N TRP A 31 8.81 -2.30 17.23
CA TRP A 31 9.02 -3.69 16.84
C TRP A 31 7.80 -4.30 16.16
N THR A 32 6.60 -3.97 16.63
CA THR A 32 5.33 -4.48 16.08
C THR A 32 4.68 -3.54 15.07
N SER A 33 5.36 -2.48 14.63
CA SER A 33 4.75 -1.48 13.76
C SER A 33 4.73 -1.90 12.28
N ASP A 34 3.62 -1.58 11.61
CA ASP A 34 3.49 -1.64 10.15
C ASP A 34 4.59 -0.86 9.43
N ALA A 35 5.06 0.23 10.05
CA ALA A 35 6.12 1.07 9.50
C ALA A 35 7.42 0.28 9.30
N ARG A 36 7.78 -0.58 10.27
CA ARG A 36 8.93 -1.47 10.17
C ARG A 36 8.67 -2.67 9.26
N ALA A 37 7.44 -3.18 9.27
CA ALA A 37 7.06 -4.35 8.50
C ALA A 37 6.82 -4.07 7.00
N THR A 38 6.98 -2.81 6.56
CA THR A 38 6.82 -2.39 5.18
C THR A 38 8.18 -2.26 4.49
N ILE A 39 8.36 -2.95 3.36
CA ILE A 39 9.49 -2.73 2.45
C ILE A 39 9.02 -1.77 1.36
N SER A 40 9.65 -0.60 1.27
CA SER A 40 9.41 0.37 0.21
C SER A 40 10.73 0.69 -0.46
N ARG A 41 10.87 0.29 -1.74
CA ARG A 41 12.03 0.56 -2.58
C ARG A 41 11.58 1.43 -3.77
N PRO A 42 11.52 2.76 -3.62
CA PRO A 42 11.23 3.67 -4.71
C PRO A 42 12.28 3.58 -5.81
N ALA A 43 11.88 3.92 -7.03
CA ALA A 43 12.81 4.05 -8.15
C ALA A 43 13.79 5.22 -7.89
N ALA A 44 15.04 5.08 -8.31
CA ALA A 44 16.04 6.13 -8.20
C ALA A 44 15.67 7.36 -9.06
N THR A 45 15.09 7.11 -10.22
CA THR A 45 14.55 8.12 -11.14
C THR A 45 13.11 7.75 -11.50
N PRO A 46 12.21 8.74 -11.68
CA PRO A 46 10.85 8.44 -12.14
C PRO A 46 10.88 7.70 -13.49
N ALA A 47 10.05 6.68 -13.62
CA ALA A 47 9.87 5.96 -14.87
C ALA A 47 9.36 6.92 -15.95
N PRO A 48 9.94 6.88 -17.17
CA PRO A 48 9.48 7.71 -18.26
C PRO A 48 8.12 7.21 -18.77
N ASN A 49 7.29 8.12 -19.25
CA ASN A 49 6.10 7.72 -19.98
C ASN A 49 6.51 7.06 -21.32
N PRO A 50 5.84 5.97 -21.72
CA PRO A 50 6.04 5.36 -23.02
C PRO A 50 5.82 6.38 -24.14
N THR A 51 6.63 6.30 -25.18
CA THR A 51 6.41 7.10 -26.39
C THR A 51 5.14 6.60 -27.08
N PRO A 52 4.16 7.48 -27.38
CA PRO A 52 2.95 7.06 -28.08
C PRO A 52 3.26 6.40 -29.41
N ALA A 53 2.60 5.28 -29.70
CA ALA A 53 2.69 4.64 -30.99
C ALA A 53 2.09 5.56 -32.07
N ARG A 54 2.81 5.74 -33.18
CA ARG A 54 2.33 6.52 -34.33
C ARG A 54 1.48 5.68 -35.29
N GLU A 55 1.66 4.37 -35.25
CA GLU A 55 1.10 3.41 -36.19
C GLU A 55 0.77 2.12 -35.42
N VAL A 56 -0.23 1.37 -35.91
CA VAL A 56 -0.51 0.04 -35.37
C VAL A 56 0.52 -0.95 -35.92
N PRO A 57 1.22 -1.73 -35.08
CA PRO A 57 2.18 -2.72 -35.58
C PRO A 57 1.52 -3.76 -36.48
N SER A 58 2.18 -4.12 -37.58
CA SER A 58 1.72 -5.20 -38.48
C SER A 58 1.90 -6.59 -37.87
N THR A 59 2.77 -6.73 -36.86
CA THR A 59 3.02 -7.98 -36.13
C THR A 59 3.27 -7.69 -34.65
N LEU A 60 3.01 -8.67 -33.79
CA LEU A 60 3.26 -8.60 -32.35
C LEU A 60 4.25 -9.70 -31.94
N LYS A 61 5.22 -9.34 -31.09
CA LYS A 61 6.11 -10.30 -30.42
C LYS A 61 6.07 -10.06 -28.91
N GLN A 62 6.09 -11.14 -28.14
CA GLN A 62 6.20 -11.03 -26.68
C GLN A 62 7.59 -10.53 -26.30
N LEU A 63 7.67 -9.46 -25.49
CA LEU A 63 8.94 -8.96 -24.96
C LEU A 63 9.31 -9.68 -23.66
N TRP A 64 8.37 -9.78 -22.73
CA TRP A 64 8.52 -10.44 -21.43
C TRP A 64 7.16 -10.90 -20.90
N SER A 65 7.18 -11.68 -19.82
CA SER A 65 5.99 -12.10 -19.09
C SER A 65 6.31 -12.22 -17.59
N ALA A 66 5.35 -11.90 -16.73
CA ALA A 66 5.50 -12.00 -15.28
C ALA A 66 4.17 -12.42 -14.62
N PRO A 67 4.20 -13.20 -13.53
CA PRO A 67 3.00 -13.55 -12.78
C PRO A 67 2.42 -12.31 -12.08
N SER A 68 1.09 -12.21 -12.06
CA SER A 68 0.38 -11.17 -11.32
C SER A 68 -0.99 -11.67 -10.82
N PRO A 69 -1.01 -12.71 -9.95
CA PRO A 69 -2.26 -13.33 -9.49
C PRO A 69 -3.16 -12.37 -8.69
N ALA A 70 -2.61 -11.29 -8.12
CA ALA A 70 -3.40 -10.30 -7.39
C ALA A 70 -4.10 -9.26 -8.29
N SER A 71 -3.78 -9.21 -9.58
CA SER A 71 -4.43 -8.30 -10.54
C SER A 71 -5.45 -9.06 -11.41
N ARG A 72 -6.60 -8.45 -11.68
CA ARG A 72 -7.64 -9.02 -12.57
C ARG A 72 -7.63 -8.42 -13.97
N VAL A 73 -7.05 -7.23 -14.09
CA VAL A 73 -6.86 -6.49 -15.33
C VAL A 73 -5.41 -6.03 -15.35
N PRO A 74 -4.80 -5.85 -16.53
CA PRO A 74 -3.49 -5.22 -16.62
C PRO A 74 -3.49 -3.86 -15.93
N VAL A 75 -2.51 -3.61 -15.08
CA VAL A 75 -2.33 -2.34 -14.39
C VAL A 75 -1.13 -1.63 -14.98
N ALA A 76 -1.35 -0.55 -15.73
CA ALA A 76 -0.29 0.27 -16.31
C ALA A 76 -0.48 1.72 -15.86
N VAL A 77 0.44 2.23 -15.04
CA VAL A 77 0.35 3.56 -14.41
C VAL A 77 1.72 4.21 -14.31
N GLY A 78 1.77 5.53 -14.55
CA GLY A 78 3.00 6.31 -14.36
C GLY A 78 4.20 5.78 -15.16
N GLY A 79 3.96 5.23 -16.34
CA GLY A 79 5.02 4.67 -17.19
C GLY A 79 5.54 3.29 -16.78
N THR A 80 4.90 2.61 -15.83
CA THR A 80 5.25 1.24 -15.45
C THR A 80 4.09 0.28 -15.66
N VAL A 81 4.41 -1.01 -15.79
CA VAL A 81 3.46 -2.11 -15.68
C VAL A 81 3.54 -2.68 -14.26
N VAL A 82 2.43 -2.70 -13.55
CA VAL A 82 2.37 -3.12 -12.15
C VAL A 82 1.95 -4.57 -12.05
N THR A 83 2.72 -5.36 -11.31
CA THR A 83 2.42 -6.76 -11.00
C THR A 83 2.25 -6.96 -9.49
N GLY A 84 1.31 -7.80 -9.09
CA GLY A 84 1.09 -8.16 -7.69
C GLY A 84 1.13 -9.67 -7.46
N ASP A 85 2.04 -10.11 -6.60
CA ASP A 85 2.24 -11.53 -6.25
C ASP A 85 2.58 -11.72 -4.76
N GLY A 86 1.86 -12.62 -4.10
CA GLY A 86 1.96 -12.90 -2.67
C GLY A 86 1.73 -11.65 -1.80
N ARG A 87 2.83 -10.98 -1.43
CA ARG A 87 2.86 -9.76 -0.61
C ARG A 87 3.50 -8.56 -1.31
N HIS A 88 3.95 -8.75 -2.55
CA HIS A 88 4.72 -7.78 -3.30
C HIS A 88 3.87 -7.12 -4.38
N VAL A 89 4.14 -5.84 -4.58
CA VAL A 89 3.66 -5.03 -5.70
C VAL A 89 4.88 -4.38 -6.34
N ASP A 90 5.16 -4.77 -7.58
CA ASP A 90 6.31 -4.29 -8.33
C ASP A 90 5.86 -3.43 -9.49
N GLY A 91 6.52 -2.29 -9.69
CA GLY A 91 6.43 -1.53 -10.94
C GLY A 91 7.57 -1.92 -11.86
N ARG A 92 7.21 -2.41 -13.04
CA ARG A 92 8.15 -2.95 -14.02
C ARG A 92 8.27 -2.05 -15.23
N ASP A 93 9.46 -2.03 -15.79
CA ASP A 93 9.71 -1.41 -17.08
C ASP A 93 8.84 -2.08 -18.16
N PRO A 94 8.03 -1.33 -18.94
CA PRO A 94 7.16 -1.92 -19.95
C PRO A 94 7.89 -2.62 -21.10
N ALA A 95 9.13 -2.24 -21.40
CA ALA A 95 9.92 -2.80 -22.49
C ALA A 95 10.72 -4.04 -22.05
N THR A 96 11.31 -4.03 -20.85
CA THR A 96 12.21 -5.10 -20.38
C THR A 96 11.59 -6.02 -19.33
N GLY A 97 10.60 -5.56 -18.57
CA GLY A 97 10.01 -6.28 -17.44
C GLY A 97 10.83 -6.20 -16.14
N GLU A 98 11.95 -5.47 -16.15
CA GLU A 98 12.78 -5.23 -14.97
C GLU A 98 12.02 -4.45 -13.90
N THR A 99 12.19 -4.82 -12.64
CA THR A 99 11.56 -4.13 -11.51
C THR A 99 12.27 -2.79 -11.26
N LEU A 100 11.56 -1.68 -11.49
CA LEU A 100 12.04 -0.32 -11.26
C LEU A 100 11.79 0.15 -9.82
N TRP A 101 10.67 -0.29 -9.24
CA TRP A 101 10.35 -0.07 -7.83
C TRP A 101 9.57 -1.25 -7.27
N SER A 102 9.66 -1.45 -5.95
CA SER A 102 8.96 -2.53 -5.25
C SER A 102 8.37 -2.04 -3.94
N TYR A 103 7.17 -2.52 -3.64
CA TYR A 103 6.45 -2.26 -2.41
C TYR A 103 5.91 -3.58 -1.85
N ALA A 104 6.20 -3.87 -0.59
CA ALA A 104 5.69 -5.06 0.06
C ALA A 104 5.35 -4.78 1.53
N ARG A 105 4.37 -5.53 2.03
CA ARG A 105 4.04 -5.61 3.45
C ARG A 105 4.31 -7.02 3.97
N ASP A 106 4.23 -7.19 5.28
CA ASP A 106 4.35 -8.47 5.96
C ASP A 106 3.09 -9.36 5.87
N THR A 107 2.01 -8.85 5.29
CA THR A 107 0.72 -9.53 5.13
C THR A 107 0.35 -9.76 3.65
N ASP A 108 -0.56 -10.69 3.41
CA ASP A 108 -1.01 -11.09 2.07
C ASP A 108 -1.74 -9.99 1.31
N LEU A 109 -1.43 -9.92 0.02
CA LEU A 109 -2.08 -9.05 -0.93
C LEU A 109 -3.43 -9.66 -1.34
N CYS A 110 -4.51 -8.92 -1.08
CA CYS A 110 -5.85 -9.29 -1.51
C CYS A 110 -6.13 -8.90 -2.97
N GLY A 111 -5.48 -7.84 -3.47
CA GLY A 111 -5.61 -7.43 -4.86
C GLY A 111 -4.85 -6.15 -5.20
N VAL A 112 -4.64 -5.94 -6.49
CA VAL A 112 -4.07 -4.71 -7.06
C VAL A 112 -4.98 -4.17 -8.17
N THR A 113 -5.20 -2.87 -8.15
CA THR A 113 -5.85 -2.11 -9.22
C THR A 113 -5.15 -0.76 -9.38
N TRP A 114 -5.77 0.21 -10.03
CA TRP A 114 -5.23 1.55 -10.22
C TRP A 114 -6.26 2.63 -9.97
N VAL A 115 -5.79 3.88 -9.82
CA VAL A 115 -6.59 5.10 -9.92
C VAL A 115 -5.68 6.26 -10.31
N TYR A 116 -5.95 6.93 -11.42
CA TYR A 116 -5.04 7.89 -12.05
C TYR A 116 -3.60 7.37 -12.15
N ARG A 117 -2.66 8.02 -11.46
CA ARG A 117 -1.23 7.67 -11.45
C ARG A 117 -0.85 6.60 -10.42
N TYR A 118 -1.79 6.19 -9.57
CA TYR A 118 -1.50 5.30 -8.45
C TYR A 118 -1.81 3.85 -8.79
N ALA A 119 -0.88 2.96 -8.45
CA ALA A 119 -1.18 1.58 -8.17
C ALA A 119 -1.86 1.50 -6.79
N VAL A 120 -2.95 0.76 -6.69
CA VAL A 120 -3.73 0.61 -5.46
C VAL A 120 -3.62 -0.82 -4.99
N ALA A 121 -2.86 -1.02 -3.92
CA ALA A 121 -2.62 -2.32 -3.31
C ALA A 121 -3.52 -2.49 -2.07
N VAL A 122 -4.28 -3.58 -2.02
CA VAL A 122 -5.14 -3.91 -0.88
C VAL A 122 -4.61 -5.16 -0.20
N TYR A 123 -4.31 -5.03 1.08
CA TYR A 123 -3.76 -6.07 1.94
C TYR A 123 -4.78 -6.56 2.97
N ARG A 124 -4.52 -7.76 3.50
CA ARG A 124 -5.29 -8.37 4.58
C ARG A 124 -4.82 -7.86 5.95
N ASP A 125 -5.75 -7.60 6.86
CA ASP A 125 -5.49 -7.57 8.30
C ASP A 125 -6.54 -8.41 9.05
N ASP A 126 -6.57 -8.28 10.38
CA ASP A 126 -7.55 -8.88 11.28
C ASP A 126 -9.00 -8.46 10.98
N ARG A 127 -9.19 -7.33 10.28
CA ARG A 127 -10.49 -6.78 9.87
C ARG A 127 -10.84 -7.11 8.41
N GLY A 128 -10.06 -7.96 7.75
CA GLY A 128 -10.28 -8.43 6.39
C GLY A 128 -9.41 -7.72 5.34
N CYS A 129 -9.86 -7.71 4.08
CA CYS A 129 -9.11 -7.11 2.98
C CYS A 129 -9.38 -5.60 2.84
N GLY A 130 -8.98 -4.82 3.84
CA GLY A 130 -9.30 -3.39 3.91
C GLY A 130 -8.11 -2.46 4.15
N GLN A 131 -6.88 -2.99 4.17
CA GLN A 131 -5.66 -2.19 4.26
C GLN A 131 -5.22 -1.71 2.88
N VAL A 132 -5.47 -0.45 2.57
CA VAL A 132 -5.22 0.11 1.24
C VAL A 132 -3.99 1.01 1.27
N SER A 133 -3.05 0.76 0.36
CA SER A 133 -1.89 1.60 0.12
C SER A 133 -1.85 2.01 -1.35
N THR A 134 -1.76 3.31 -1.62
CA THR A 134 -1.47 3.78 -2.97
C THR A 134 0.04 3.94 -3.16
N ILE A 135 0.52 3.59 -4.34
CA ILE A 135 1.91 3.69 -4.74
C ILE A 135 1.95 4.46 -6.06
N ASP A 136 2.70 5.55 -6.10
CA ASP A 136 2.88 6.33 -7.32
C ASP A 136 3.54 5.47 -8.39
N GLY A 137 2.87 5.28 -9.53
CA GLY A 137 3.30 4.34 -10.57
C GLY A 137 4.64 4.69 -11.20
N SER A 138 5.04 5.96 -11.19
CA SER A 138 6.31 6.39 -11.80
C SER A 138 7.49 6.26 -10.85
N THR A 139 7.26 6.43 -9.55
CA THR A 139 8.35 6.52 -8.56
C THR A 139 8.37 5.40 -7.53
N GLY A 140 7.28 4.65 -7.37
CA GLY A 140 7.15 3.69 -6.28
C GLY A 140 6.96 4.33 -4.90
N ARG A 141 6.75 5.65 -4.82
CA ARG A 141 6.56 6.35 -3.54
C ARG A 141 5.14 6.15 -3.01
N ARG A 142 5.04 5.96 -1.69
CA ARG A 142 3.74 5.85 -1.00
C ARG A 142 2.93 7.13 -1.17
N GLY A 143 1.67 6.98 -1.55
CA GLY A 143 0.66 8.03 -1.61
C GLY A 143 -0.33 7.93 -0.44
N PRO A 144 -1.55 8.47 -0.62
CA PRO A 144 -2.65 8.30 0.33
C PRO A 144 -2.93 6.83 0.67
N ALA A 145 -3.27 6.56 1.91
CA ALA A 145 -3.56 5.21 2.40
C ALA A 145 -4.83 5.25 3.25
N ARG A 146 -5.48 4.09 3.40
CA ARG A 146 -6.60 3.97 4.32
C ARG A 146 -6.72 2.56 4.88
N SER A 147 -7.46 2.46 5.98
CA SER A 147 -7.86 1.18 6.56
C SER A 147 -9.39 1.18 6.73
N SER A 148 -10.02 0.06 6.44
CA SER A 148 -11.43 -0.19 6.79
C SER A 148 -11.68 -1.66 7.08
N TYR A 149 -12.81 -1.93 7.72
CA TYR A 149 -13.37 -3.27 7.75
C TYR A 149 -13.84 -3.67 6.35
N ALA A 150 -13.50 -4.89 5.96
CA ALA A 150 -13.87 -5.46 4.67
C ALA A 150 -14.09 -6.96 4.81
N ASP A 151 -14.72 -7.59 3.83
CA ASP A 151 -14.78 -9.05 3.82
C ASP A 151 -13.37 -9.66 3.70
N PRO A 152 -13.18 -10.92 4.13
CA PRO A 152 -11.91 -11.62 4.00
C PRO A 152 -11.42 -11.80 2.56
N ARG A 153 -12.28 -11.55 1.56
CA ARG A 153 -11.95 -11.51 0.13
C ARG A 153 -12.76 -10.40 -0.51
N VAL A 154 -12.12 -9.61 -1.35
CA VAL A 154 -12.73 -8.52 -2.10
C VAL A 154 -12.39 -8.63 -3.58
N ARG A 155 -13.24 -8.07 -4.42
CA ARG A 155 -12.97 -7.82 -5.84
C ARG A 155 -12.73 -6.34 -6.01
N LEU A 156 -11.62 -6.00 -6.65
CA LEU A 156 -11.28 -4.63 -6.96
C LEU A 156 -11.63 -4.34 -8.42
N SER A 157 -12.21 -3.17 -8.67
CA SER A 157 -12.38 -2.62 -10.01
C SER A 157 -12.16 -1.11 -9.97
N SER A 158 -11.69 -0.54 -11.07
CA SER A 158 -11.54 0.90 -11.23
C SER A 158 -12.07 1.36 -12.58
N ASP A 159 -12.66 2.54 -12.60
CA ASP A 159 -13.00 3.29 -13.82
C ASP A 159 -11.90 4.31 -14.20
N GLY A 160 -10.80 4.32 -13.45
CA GLY A 160 -9.67 5.23 -13.57
C GLY A 160 -9.74 6.49 -12.70
N THR A 161 -10.90 6.83 -12.17
CA THR A 161 -11.13 7.98 -11.29
C THR A 161 -11.51 7.57 -9.87
N THR A 162 -12.07 6.38 -9.72
CA THR A 162 -12.46 5.77 -8.45
C THR A 162 -12.05 4.30 -8.39
N VAL A 163 -12.00 3.77 -7.17
CA VAL A 163 -11.80 2.34 -6.92
C VAL A 163 -12.99 1.79 -6.16
N LEU A 164 -13.61 0.76 -6.70
CA LEU A 164 -14.61 -0.05 -6.02
C LEU A 164 -13.92 -1.27 -5.41
N SER A 165 -14.11 -1.45 -4.11
CA SER A 165 -13.81 -2.69 -3.39
C SER A 165 -15.12 -3.36 -3.02
N ALA A 166 -15.39 -4.53 -3.60
CA ALA A 166 -16.63 -5.27 -3.41
C ALA A 166 -16.34 -6.65 -2.79
N GLY A 167 -16.78 -6.83 -1.55
CA GLY A 167 -16.88 -8.12 -0.88
C GLY A 167 -18.27 -8.74 -1.04
N ARG A 168 -18.51 -9.86 -0.35
CA ARG A 168 -19.79 -10.57 -0.34
C ARG A 168 -20.87 -9.84 0.47
N THR A 169 -20.49 -9.16 1.54
CA THR A 169 -21.39 -8.53 2.51
C THR A 169 -21.22 -7.02 2.58
N ARG A 170 -20.17 -6.47 1.98
CA ARG A 170 -19.86 -5.04 2.00
C ARG A 170 -19.16 -4.59 0.73
N LEU A 171 -19.44 -3.37 0.30
CA LEU A 171 -18.68 -2.67 -0.72
C LEU A 171 -18.32 -1.25 -0.28
N GLU A 172 -17.21 -0.73 -0.77
CA GLU A 172 -16.79 0.65 -0.59
C GLU A 172 -16.24 1.24 -1.89
N LEU A 173 -16.48 2.53 -2.12
CA LEU A 173 -15.96 3.28 -3.26
C LEU A 173 -15.01 4.38 -2.77
N TRP A 174 -13.82 4.48 -3.37
CA TRP A 174 -12.74 5.37 -2.95
C TRP A 174 -12.31 6.28 -4.08
N ARG A 175 -11.95 7.52 -3.75
CA ARG A 175 -11.21 8.41 -4.68
C ARG A 175 -9.71 8.20 -4.56
N SER A 176 -8.93 8.91 -5.36
CA SER A 176 -7.46 8.87 -5.36
C SER A 176 -6.80 9.34 -4.06
N ASP A 177 -7.48 10.16 -3.25
CA ASP A 177 -7.06 10.54 -1.90
C ASP A 177 -7.41 9.50 -0.83
N MET A 178 -7.92 8.33 -1.25
CA MET A 178 -8.43 7.25 -0.40
C MET A 178 -9.59 7.67 0.51
N VAL A 179 -10.25 8.80 0.23
CA VAL A 179 -11.50 9.15 0.90
C VAL A 179 -12.62 8.26 0.39
N ARG A 180 -13.35 7.65 1.32
CA ARG A 180 -14.53 6.83 1.03
C ARG A 180 -15.68 7.73 0.59
N MET A 181 -16.14 7.55 -0.65
CA MET A 181 -17.34 8.22 -1.15
C MET A 181 -18.62 7.49 -0.74
N LEU A 182 -18.58 6.16 -0.79
CA LEU A 182 -19.73 5.31 -0.51
C LEU A 182 -19.29 4.10 0.31
N SER A 183 -20.17 3.66 1.21
CA SER A 183 -20.12 2.37 1.87
C SER A 183 -21.51 1.76 1.84
N TYR A 184 -21.62 0.48 1.49
CA TYR A 184 -22.88 -0.24 1.56
C TYR A 184 -22.66 -1.67 2.07
N GLY A 185 -23.62 -2.21 2.80
CA GLY A 185 -23.57 -3.56 3.34
C GLY A 185 -23.51 -3.63 4.87
N ARG A 186 -23.05 -4.76 5.40
CA ARG A 186 -23.15 -5.08 6.83
C ARG A 186 -22.44 -4.02 7.70
N PRO A 187 -23.12 -3.50 8.76
CA PRO A 187 -22.48 -2.67 9.76
C PRO A 187 -21.38 -3.46 10.50
N MET A 188 -20.44 -2.76 11.12
CA MET A 188 -19.35 -3.39 11.89
C MET A 188 -19.94 -4.30 12.98
N PRO A 189 -19.33 -5.48 13.27
CA PRO A 189 -19.58 -6.15 14.54
C PRO A 189 -19.21 -5.17 15.66
N GLY A 190 -20.14 -4.96 16.59
CA GLY A 190 -19.90 -4.15 17.79
C GLY A 190 -19.01 -4.86 18.80
#